data_AF-A0A150N6Y3-F1
#
_entry.id   AF-A0A150N6Y3-F1
#
_cell.length_a   1.000
_cell.length_b   1.000
_cell.length_c   1.000
_cell.angle_alpha   90.00
_cell.angle_beta   90.00
_cell.angle_gamma   90.00
#
_symmetry.space_group_name_H-M   'P 1'
#
loop_
_entity.id
_entity.type
_entity.pdbx_description
1 polymer ?
#
loop_
_entity_poly.entity_id
_entity_poly.type
_entity_poly.pdbx_seq_one_letter_code
_entity_poly.pdbx_strand_id
1 'polypeptide(L)' 'MRVLYERCCGLDVHKQSITACALTPEGKEIRTFGTLTDDLEELVDWLKEKR' A
#
# COMPACT_ATOMS: atom_id res chain seq x y z
N MET A 1 -14.30 -2.15 -20.21
CA MET A 1 -13.21 -1.47 -19.47
C MET A 1 -12.01 -2.40 -19.46
N ARG A 2 -10.83 -1.94 -19.90
CA ARG A 2 -9.61 -2.76 -19.98
C ARG A 2 -8.75 -2.52 -18.74
N VAL A 3 -8.42 -3.58 -18.00
CA VAL A 3 -7.46 -3.50 -16.89
C VAL A 3 -6.07 -3.26 -17.48
N LEU A 4 -5.41 -2.18 -17.06
CA LEU A 4 -4.04 -1.85 -17.48
C LEU A 4 -2.99 -2.41 -16.53
N TYR A 5 -3.31 -2.44 -15.23
CA TYR A 5 -2.48 -3.00 -14.17
C TYR A 5 -3.35 -3.86 -13.26
N GLU A 6 -2.96 -5.12 -13.08
CA GLU A 6 -3.67 -6.07 -12.22
C GLU A 6 -3.43 -5.81 -10.73
N ARG A 7 -2.36 -5.07 -10.43
CA ARG A 7 -1.96 -4.69 -9.07
C ARG A 7 -1.64 -3.20 -9.03
N CYS A 8 -2.19 -2.49 -8.06
CA CYS A 8 -1.87 -1.10 -7.79
C CYS A 8 -2.01 -0.77 -6.30
N CYS A 9 -1.37 0.30 -5.85
CA CYS A 9 -1.54 0.81 -4.50
C CYS A 9 -1.70 2.33 -4.52
N GLY A 10 -2.75 2.82 -3.87
CA GLY A 10 -2.90 4.24 -3.56
C GLY A 10 -2.33 4.55 -2.19
N LEU A 11 -1.63 5.67 -2.04
CA LEU A 11 -1.12 6.15 -0.75
C LEU A 11 -1.74 7.51 -0.43
N ASP A 12 -2.38 7.62 0.73
CA ASP A 12 -2.82 8.89 1.32
C ASP A 12 -1.87 9.27 2.46
N VAL A 13 -1.12 10.36 2.28
CA VAL A 13 0.01 10.74 3.13
C VAL A 13 -0.37 11.95 3.98
N HIS A 14 -0.25 11.80 5.29
CA HIS A 14 -0.41 12.86 6.27
C HIS A 14 0.89 13.09 7.04
N LYS A 15 0.91 14.10 7.92
CA LYS A 15 2.11 14.47 8.67
C LYS A 15 2.68 13.34 9.55
N GLN A 16 1.83 12.46 10.06
CA GLN A 16 2.23 11.42 11.02
C GLN A 16 1.89 10.00 10.56
N SER A 17 1.16 9.85 9.46
CA SER A 17 0.67 8.55 9.01
C SER A 17 0.55 8.48 7.49
N ILE A 18 0.61 7.26 6.97
CA ILE A 18 0.40 6.92 5.57
C ILE A 18 -0.64 5.82 5.51
N THR A 19 -1.77 6.06 4.85
CA THR A 19 -2.76 5.02 4.58
C THR A 19 -2.55 4.47 3.18
N ALA A 20 -2.21 3.19 3.10
CA ALA A 20 -2.01 2.47 1.86
C ALA A 20 -3.22 1.60 1.53
N CYS A 21 -3.67 1.65 0.28
CA CYS A 21 -4.76 0.85 -0.25
C CYS A 21 -4.23 0.01 -1.42
N ALA A 22 -3.92 -1.25 -1.16
CA ALA A 22 -3.48 -2.21 -2.16
C ALA A 22 -4.69 -2.87 -2.83
N LEU A 23 -4.71 -2.86 -4.17
CA LEU A 23 -5.67 -3.59 -4.99
C LEU A 23 -4.90 -4.66 -5.76
N THR A 24 -5.28 -5.92 -5.55
CA THR A 24 -4.69 -7.11 -6.19
C THR A 24 -5.81 -7.99 -6.76
N PRO A 25 -5.47 -9.07 -7.50
CA PRO A 25 -6.47 -10.05 -7.94
C PRO A 25 -7.20 -10.76 -6.79
N GLU A 26 -6.59 -10.81 -5.60
CA GLU A 26 -7.16 -11.42 -4.39
C GLU A 26 -8.14 -10.49 -3.67
N GLY A 27 -8.08 -9.19 -3.99
CA GLY A 27 -9.00 -8.20 -3.48
C GLY A 27 -8.32 -6.91 -3.08
N LYS A 28 -8.97 -6.18 -2.18
CA LYS A 28 -8.52 -4.88 -1.67
C LYS A 28 -8.10 -5.03 -0.22
N GLU A 29 -6.93 -4.50 0.12
CA GLU A 29 -6.42 -4.41 1.48
C GLU A 29 -6.03 -2.98 1.81
N ILE A 30 -6.41 -2.51 3.00
CA ILE A 30 -6.06 -1.18 3.50
C ILE A 30 -5.28 -1.35 4.79
N ARG A 31 -4.14 -0.66 4.89
CA ARG A 31 -3.32 -0.62 6.10
C ARG A 31 -2.75 0.79 6.29
N THR A 32 -2.63 1.22 7.53
CA THR A 32 -2.03 2.50 7.90
C THR A 32 -0.70 2.27 8.58
N PHE A 33 0.30 3.06 8.18
CA PHE A 33 1.67 3.04 8.66
C PHE A 33 2.03 4.41 9.25
N GLY A 34 3.11 4.47 10.02
CA GLY A 34 3.72 5.73 10.40
C GLY A 34 4.51 6.38 9.26
N THR A 35 5.38 7.32 9.62
CA THR A 35 6.17 8.13 8.67
C THR A 35 7.67 8.13 8.99
N LEU A 36 8.08 7.36 10.00
CA LEU A 36 9.48 7.13 10.31
C LEU A 36 10.03 6.01 9.43
N THR A 37 11.36 5.92 9.32
CA THR A 37 12.02 4.97 8.43
C THR A 37 11.54 3.54 8.62
N ASP A 38 11.47 3.06 9.86
CA ASP A 38 11.02 1.69 10.18
C ASP A 38 9.58 1.44 9.69
N ASP A 39 8.69 2.44 9.81
CA ASP A 39 7.32 2.34 9.30
C ASP A 39 7.27 2.26 7.77
N LEU A 40 8.17 2.97 7.10
CA LEU A 40 8.28 2.96 5.63
C LEU A 40 8.86 1.64 5.14
N GLU A 41 9.81 1.06 5.87
CA GLU A 41 10.32 -0.29 5.61
C GLU A 41 9.20 -1.33 5.77
N GLU A 42 8.39 -1.25 6.83
CA GLU A 42 7.22 -2.11 7.03
C GLU A 42 6.19 -1.96 5.90
N LEU A 43 5.90 -0.73 5.46
CA LEU A 43 5.03 -0.46 4.31
C LEU A 43 5.57 -1.14 3.04
N VAL A 44 6.87 -1.02 2.77
CA VAL A 44 7.50 -1.61 1.59
C VAL A 44 7.45 -3.13 1.65
N ASP A 45 7.74 -3.73 2.80
CA ASP A 45 7.73 -5.18 2.95
C ASP A 45 6.31 -5.74 2.83
N TRP A 46 5.32 -5.09 3.43
CA TRP A 46 3.91 -5.41 3.22
C TRP A 46 3.52 -5.34 1.73
N LEU A 47 3.94 -4.32 0.99
CA LEU A 47 3.67 -4.23 -0.45
C LEU A 47 4.35 -5.34 -1.27
N LYS A 48 5.54 -5.80 -0.87
CA LYS A 48 6.23 -6.91 -1.54
C LYS A 48 5.53 -8.25 -1.32
N GLU A 49 4.90 -8.46 -0.17
CA GLU A 49 4.08 -9.65 0.10
C GLU A 49 2.86 -9.75 -0.83
N LYS A 50 2.42 -8.62 -1.41
CA LYS A 50 1.28 -8.54 -2.34
C LYS A 50 1.66 -8.66 -3.82
N ARG A 51 2.85 -9.23 -4.12
CA ARG A 51 3.35 -9.42 -5.50
C ARG A 51 2.53 -10.39 -6.35
#